data_AF-A0A6H1TRY2-F1
#
_entry.id   AF-A0A6H1TRY2-F1
#
_cell.length_a   1.000
_cell.length_b   1.000
_cell.length_c   1.000
_cell.angle_alpha   90.00
_cell.angle_beta   90.00
_cell.angle_gamma   90.00
#
_symmetry.space_group_name_H-M   'P 1'
#
loop_
_entity.id
_entity.type
_entity.pdbx_description
1 polymer ?
#
loop_
_entity_poly.entity_id
_entity_poly.type
_entity_poly.pdbx_seq_one_letter_code
_entity_poly.pdbx_strand_id
1 'polypeptide(L)'
;MVAALLGFLWWNWSPAKIFMGDVGSTILGATVAISLLNADNSMQAWTALTITLPLSADAIYTLVRRLMRRENIFKAHRSHLYQRLQQSGWTHAQVASTYIGVTVFIALNILVWGALGAWIGLAFVVVGMVAGEVYLSRGVGCRVYGSRGEASDRFLRLRSHQSTTTQHIAISV
;
A
#
# COMPACT_ATOMS: atom_id res chain seq x y z
N MET A 1 8.32 -2.22 23.48
CA MET A 1 7.69 -2.30 22.13
C MET A 1 8.64 -2.88 21.09
N VAL A 2 9.85 -2.34 20.90
CA VAL A 2 10.81 -2.80 19.87
C VAL A 2 11.11 -4.30 19.93
N ALA A 3 11.45 -4.85 21.11
CA ALA A 3 11.74 -6.28 21.26
C ALA A 3 10.57 -7.19 20.86
N ALA A 4 9.33 -6.80 21.18
CA ALA A 4 8.13 -7.53 20.80
C ALA A 4 7.88 -7.47 19.28
N LEU A 5 8.14 -6.32 18.65
CA LEU A 5 8.03 -6.15 17.20
C LEU A 5 9.11 -6.94 16.43
N LEU A 6 10.34 -7.00 16.95
CA LEU A 6 11.40 -7.82 16.37
C LEU A 6 11.07 -9.31 16.44
N GLY A 7 10.54 -9.78 17.59
CA GLY A 7 10.01 -11.13 17.72
C GLY A 7 8.88 -11.36 16.71
N PHE A 8 7.87 -10.50 16.69
CA PHE A 8 6.75 -10.59 15.74
C PHE A 8 7.21 -10.63 14.28
N LEU A 9 8.19 -9.80 13.89
CA LEU A 9 8.71 -9.74 12.53
C LEU A 9 9.30 -11.08 12.08
N TRP A 10 9.96 -11.83 12.98
CA TRP A 10 10.49 -13.16 12.67
C TRP A 10 9.40 -14.14 12.26
N TRP A 11 8.23 -14.11 12.92
CA TRP A 11 7.08 -14.95 12.56
C TRP A 11 6.19 -14.36 11.45
N ASN A 12 6.31 -13.06 11.20
CA ASN A 12 5.55 -12.36 10.16
C ASN A 12 6.27 -12.36 8.79
N TRP A 13 7.57 -12.68 8.75
CA TRP A 13 8.33 -12.74 7.50
C TRP A 13 7.76 -13.78 6.53
N SER A 14 7.73 -13.45 5.23
CA SER A 14 7.09 -14.27 4.20
C SER A 14 7.72 -15.68 4.13
N PRO A 15 6.93 -16.78 4.21
CA PRO A 15 5.47 -16.85 4.36
C PRO A 15 4.98 -16.59 5.79
N ALA A 16 4.04 -15.65 5.95
CA ALA A 16 3.58 -15.18 7.26
C ALA A 16 2.85 -16.27 8.05
N LYS A 17 3.28 -16.50 9.30
CA LYS A 17 2.66 -17.47 10.22
C LYS A 17 1.72 -16.81 11.23
N ILE A 18 1.97 -15.55 11.57
CA ILE A 18 1.20 -14.77 12.54
C ILE A 18 0.83 -13.44 11.89
N PHE A 19 -0.46 -13.10 11.93
CA PHE A 19 -0.98 -11.81 11.47
C PHE A 19 -1.12 -10.84 12.63
N MET A 20 -0.86 -9.55 12.36
CA MET A 20 -0.87 -8.49 13.37
C MET A 20 -2.29 -8.22 13.92
N GLY A 21 -3.31 -8.46 13.09
CA GLY A 21 -4.70 -8.11 13.38
C GLY A 21 -4.93 -6.60 13.50
N ASP A 22 -6.19 -6.23 13.77
CA ASP A 22 -6.58 -4.83 13.98
C ASP A 22 -6.12 -4.29 15.34
N VAL A 23 -6.02 -5.17 16.34
CA VAL A 23 -5.56 -4.79 17.68
C VAL A 23 -4.09 -4.35 17.66
N GLY A 24 -3.21 -5.10 16.99
CA GLY A 24 -1.80 -4.75 16.93
C GLY A 24 -1.55 -3.44 16.19
N SER A 25 -2.22 -3.24 15.05
CA SER A 25 -2.05 -2.04 14.22
C SER A 25 -2.58 -0.77 14.91
N THR A 26 -3.74 -0.85 15.58
CA THR A 26 -4.31 0.27 16.32
C THR A 26 -3.46 0.67 17.53
N ILE A 27 -2.90 -0.28 18.27
CA ILE A 27 -1.99 0.01 19.40
C ILE A 27 -0.70 0.68 18.90
N LEU A 28 -0.12 0.22 17.78
CA LEU A 28 1.04 0.90 17.19
C LEU A 28 0.72 2.33 16.74
N GLY A 29 -0.41 2.52 16.07
CA GLY A 29 -0.87 3.84 15.65
C GLY A 29 -1.08 4.78 16.84
N ALA A 30 -1.72 4.30 17.90
CA ALA A 30 -1.94 5.06 19.13
C ALA A 30 -0.61 5.43 19.80
N THR A 31 0.37 4.53 19.85
CA THR A 31 1.68 4.82 20.43
C THR A 31 2.41 5.93 19.66
N VAL A 32 2.34 5.90 18.33
CA VAL A 32 2.92 6.98 17.51
C VAL A 32 2.18 8.30 17.73
N ALA A 33 0.84 8.27 17.81
CA ALA A 33 0.05 9.47 18.10
C ALA A 33 0.38 10.07 19.48
N ILE A 34 0.52 9.23 20.50
CA ILE A 34 0.94 9.66 21.84
C ILE A 34 2.36 10.25 21.80
N SER A 35 3.28 9.63 21.05
CA SER A 35 4.63 10.16 20.86
C SER A 35 4.63 11.56 20.23
N LEU A 36 3.75 11.79 19.25
CA LEU A 36 3.57 13.11 18.62
C LEU A 36 3.00 14.14 19.60
N LEU A 37 2.06 13.75 20.47
CA LEU A 37 1.46 14.65 21.47
C LEU A 37 2.41 14.97 22.63
N ASN A 38 3.34 14.07 22.96
CA ASN A 38 4.35 14.28 24.00
C ASN A 38 5.63 14.95 23.45
N ALA A 39 5.64 15.43 22.21
CA ALA A 39 6.78 16.12 21.66
C ALA A 39 6.91 17.52 22.29
N ASP A 40 8.02 17.80 22.96
CA ASP A 40 8.25 19.07 23.65
C ASP A 40 8.43 20.24 22.67
N ASN A 41 8.89 19.96 21.45
CA ASN A 41 9.17 20.95 20.42
C ASN A 41 8.61 20.53 19.06
N SER A 42 8.26 21.53 18.24
CA SER A 42 7.79 21.33 16.86
C SER A 42 8.76 20.51 16.00
N MET A 43 10.06 20.66 16.25
CA MET A 43 11.10 19.87 15.57
C MET A 43 11.03 18.37 15.91
N GLN A 44 10.73 18.05 17.16
CA GLN A 44 10.64 16.67 17.64
C GLN A 44 9.35 16.00 17.15
N ALA A 45 8.27 16.77 17.07
CA ALA A 45 7.04 16.33 16.42
C ALA A 45 7.28 16.08 14.91
N TRP A 46 8.04 16.94 14.24
CA TRP A 46 8.37 16.81 12.82
C TRP A 46 9.21 15.57 12.52
N THR A 47 10.23 15.28 13.32
CA THR A 47 11.06 14.08 13.14
C THR A 47 10.25 12.80 13.40
N ALA A 48 9.40 12.79 14.43
CA ALA A 48 8.50 11.67 14.72
C ALA A 48 7.50 11.42 13.57
N LEU A 49 6.94 12.49 12.99
CA LEU A 49 6.06 12.40 11.82
C LEU A 49 6.79 11.92 10.57
N THR A 50 8.04 12.34 10.40
CA THR A 50 8.83 12.00 9.20
C THR A 50 9.09 10.49 9.10
N ILE A 51 9.29 9.82 10.23
CA ILE A 51 9.51 8.37 10.27
C ILE A 51 8.26 7.59 9.80
N THR A 52 7.06 8.10 10.02
CA THR A 52 5.80 7.48 9.55
C THR A 52 5.40 7.88 8.14
N LEU A 53 6.07 8.85 7.51
CA LEU A 53 5.76 9.32 6.16
C LEU A 53 5.68 8.20 5.11
N PRO A 54 6.56 7.19 5.05
CA PRO A 54 6.45 6.17 4.00
C PRO A 54 5.10 5.45 3.98
N LEU A 55 4.49 5.26 5.16
CA LEU A 55 3.18 4.60 5.32
C LEU A 55 2.03 5.61 5.22
N SER A 56 2.14 6.73 5.95
CA SER A 56 1.10 7.75 5.99
C SER A 56 0.95 8.47 4.66
N ALA A 57 2.05 8.78 3.97
CA ALA A 57 2.00 9.42 2.67
C ALA A 57 1.42 8.47 1.61
N ASP A 58 1.59 7.14 1.70
CA ASP A 58 0.94 6.20 0.77
C ASP A 58 -0.58 6.22 0.97
N ALA A 59 -1.03 6.22 2.23
CA ALA A 59 -2.44 6.35 2.56
C ALA A 59 -3.04 7.71 2.12
N ILE A 60 -2.33 8.82 2.36
CA ILE A 60 -2.78 10.16 1.96
C ILE A 60 -2.79 10.29 0.43
N TYR A 61 -1.72 9.85 -0.24
CA TYR A 61 -1.59 9.92 -1.69
C TYR A 61 -2.72 9.14 -2.39
N THR A 62 -3.01 7.93 -1.91
CA THR A 62 -4.10 7.11 -2.44
C THR A 62 -5.47 7.73 -2.20
N LEU A 63 -5.69 8.37 -1.05
CA LEU A 63 -6.90 9.13 -0.74
C LEU A 63 -7.07 10.34 -1.67
N VAL A 64 -6.03 11.16 -1.83
CA VAL A 64 -6.03 12.37 -2.67
C VAL A 64 -6.27 12.02 -4.14
N ARG A 65 -5.56 11.02 -4.66
CA ARG A 65 -5.72 10.56 -6.06
C ARG A 65 -7.15 10.12 -6.37
N ARG A 66 -7.87 9.59 -5.39
CA ARG A 66 -9.28 9.16 -5.54
C ARG A 66 -10.24 10.32 -5.48
N LEU A 67 -10.00 11.26 -4.58
CA LEU A 67 -10.76 12.50 -4.51
C LEU A 67 -10.70 13.22 -5.85
N MET A 68 -9.50 13.28 -6.47
CA MET A 68 -9.32 13.84 -7.81
C MET A 68 -10.02 13.02 -8.92
N ARG A 69 -10.13 11.70 -8.78
CA ARG A 69 -10.85 10.81 -9.72
C ARG A 69 -12.35 10.73 -9.48
N ARG A 70 -12.89 11.41 -8.45
CA ARG A 70 -14.30 11.35 -8.01
C ARG A 70 -14.80 9.92 -7.79
N GLU A 71 -13.91 8.99 -7.44
CA GLU A 71 -14.28 7.63 -7.09
C GLU A 71 -14.87 7.61 -5.67
N ASN A 72 -15.86 6.74 -5.44
CA ASN A 72 -16.63 6.75 -4.19
C ASN A 72 -15.75 6.35 -2.99
N ILE A 73 -15.49 7.32 -2.10
CA ILE A 73 -14.53 7.23 -0.99
C ILE A 73 -14.94 6.16 0.04
N PHE A 74 -16.24 5.87 0.14
CA PHE A 74 -16.81 4.95 1.12
C PHE A 74 -16.78 3.46 0.72
N LYS A 75 -16.32 3.10 -0.48
CA LYS A 75 -16.18 1.68 -0.87
C LYS A 75 -14.84 1.13 -0.42
N ALA A 76 -14.85 0.01 0.30
CA ALA A 76 -13.66 -0.75 0.69
C ALA A 76 -12.79 -1.03 -0.55
N HIS A 77 -11.51 -0.68 -0.47
CA HIS A 77 -10.72 -0.56 -1.69
C HIS A 77 -9.26 -0.95 -1.45
N ARG A 78 -8.70 -1.66 -2.43
CA ARG A 78 -7.38 -2.30 -2.40
C ARG A 78 -6.46 -1.66 -3.44
N SER A 79 -6.07 -0.41 -3.24
CA SER A 79 -5.20 0.30 -4.21
C SER A 79 -4.03 1.03 -3.57
N HIS A 80 -3.53 0.52 -2.44
CA HIS A 80 -2.28 0.99 -1.87
C HIS A 80 -1.13 0.76 -2.84
N LEU A 81 -0.13 1.66 -2.85
CA LEU A 81 1.04 1.54 -3.73
C LEU A 81 1.72 0.18 -3.53
N TYR A 82 1.75 -0.33 -2.29
CA TYR A 82 2.17 -1.68 -1.95
C TYR A 82 1.46 -2.78 -2.77
N GLN A 83 0.12 -2.73 -2.83
CA GLN A 83 -0.67 -3.72 -3.57
C GLN A 83 -0.48 -3.60 -5.08
N ARG A 84 -0.25 -2.38 -5.58
CA ARG A 84 0.03 -2.14 -7.01
C ARG A 84 1.43 -2.61 -7.41
N LEU A 85 2.44 -2.41 -6.57
CA LEU A 85 3.76 -2.99 -6.79
C LEU A 85 3.70 -4.51 -6.79
N GLN A 86 2.97 -5.12 -5.86
CA GLN A 86 2.74 -6.56 -5.84
C GLN A 86 2.08 -7.06 -7.13
N GLN A 87 1.05 -6.37 -7.62
CA GLN A 87 0.38 -6.70 -8.89
C GLN A 87 1.26 -6.48 -10.12
N SER A 88 2.30 -5.64 -10.03
CA SER A 88 3.25 -5.42 -11.13
C SER A 88 4.28 -6.54 -11.31
N GLY A 89 4.32 -7.52 -10.39
CA GLY A 89 5.20 -8.69 -10.45
C GLY A 89 6.26 -8.75 -9.36
N TRP A 90 6.22 -7.84 -8.37
CA TRP A 90 7.13 -7.88 -7.24
C TRP A 90 6.69 -8.94 -6.22
N THR A 91 7.65 -9.54 -5.52
CA THR A 91 7.34 -10.46 -4.41
C THR A 91 7.02 -9.67 -3.14
N HIS A 92 6.16 -10.24 -2.27
CA HIS A 92 5.79 -9.60 -1.00
C HIS A 92 7.01 -9.20 -0.16
N ALA A 93 8.07 -10.03 -0.21
CA ALA A 93 9.33 -9.79 0.48
C ALA A 93 10.11 -8.61 -0.10
N GLN A 94 10.16 -8.44 -1.43
CA GLN A 94 10.84 -7.32 -2.08
C GLN A 94 10.17 -5.98 -1.79
N VAL A 95 8.84 -5.94 -1.77
CA VAL A 95 8.12 -4.71 -1.42
C VAL A 95 8.34 -4.38 0.06
N ALA A 96 8.20 -5.37 0.96
CA ALA A 96 8.45 -5.17 2.39
C ALA A 96 9.88 -4.69 2.68
N SER A 97 10.90 -5.31 2.08
CA SER A 97 12.29 -4.90 2.26
C SER A 97 12.57 -3.49 1.74
N THR A 98 11.92 -3.08 0.65
CA THR A 98 12.02 -1.71 0.13
C THR A 98 11.46 -0.70 1.13
N TYR A 99 10.27 -0.94 1.69
CA TYR A 99 9.68 -0.06 2.70
C TYR A 99 10.52 0.02 3.98
N ILE A 100 11.07 -1.12 4.43
CA ILE A 100 12.01 -1.15 5.58
C ILE A 100 13.26 -0.33 5.24
N GLY A 101 13.86 -0.53 4.06
CA GLY A 101 15.05 0.18 3.61
C GLY A 101 14.84 1.70 3.53
N VAL A 102 13.71 2.15 2.98
CA VAL A 102 13.34 3.58 2.94
C VAL A 102 13.18 4.14 4.35
N THR A 103 12.51 3.41 5.25
CA THR A 103 12.29 3.85 6.63
C THR A 103 13.60 3.94 7.40
N VAL A 104 14.49 2.96 7.24
CA VAL A 104 15.83 2.96 7.85
C VAL A 104 16.67 4.10 7.30
N PHE A 105 16.63 4.36 5.99
CA PHE A 105 17.34 5.47 5.37
C PHE A 105 16.89 6.82 5.95
N ILE A 106 15.59 7.03 6.09
CA ILE A 106 15.03 8.25 6.72
C ILE A 106 15.48 8.35 8.18
N ALA A 107 15.38 7.26 8.94
CA ALA A 107 15.80 7.23 10.35
C ALA A 107 17.30 7.56 10.52
N LEU A 108 18.17 7.02 9.66
CA LEU A 108 19.60 7.33 9.67
C LEU A 108 19.87 8.80 9.31
N ASN A 109 19.15 9.35 8.32
CA ASN A 109 19.29 10.76 7.96
C ASN A 109 18.87 11.68 9.11
N ILE A 110 17.77 11.36 9.80
CA ILE A 110 17.33 12.10 11.00
C ILE A 110 18.37 11.98 12.12
N LEU A 111 18.97 10.81 12.32
CA LEU A 111 19.98 10.62 13.35
C LEU A 111 21.26 11.44 13.11
N VAL A 112 21.71 11.54 11.84
CA VAL A 112 22.96 12.23 11.49
C VAL A 112 22.75 13.74 11.32
N TRP A 113 21.65 14.16 10.70
CA TRP A 113 21.42 15.55 10.29
C TRP A 113 20.28 16.25 11.03
N GLY A 114 19.60 15.54 11.95
CA GLY A 114 18.48 16.06 12.73
C GLY A 114 17.35 16.58 11.83
N ALA A 115 17.03 17.86 12.02
CA ALA A 115 16.02 18.61 11.28
C ALA A 115 16.16 18.53 9.76
N LEU A 116 17.40 18.73 9.26
CA LEU A 116 17.68 18.73 7.83
C LEU A 116 17.48 17.33 7.26
N GLY A 117 17.85 16.30 8.02
CA GLY A 117 17.59 14.90 7.69
C GLY A 117 16.10 14.60 7.52
N ALA A 118 15.23 15.24 8.31
CA ALA A 118 13.79 15.09 8.17
C ALA A 118 13.25 15.67 6.85
N TRP A 119 13.73 16.85 6.44
CA TRP A 119 13.38 17.46 5.16
C TRP A 119 13.89 16.65 3.96
N ILE A 120 15.13 16.13 4.05
CA ILE A 120 15.70 15.23 3.04
C ILE A 120 14.86 13.95 2.94
N GLY A 121 14.46 13.38 4.09
CA GLY A 121 13.60 12.21 4.15
C GLY A 121 12.24 12.45 3.49
N LEU A 122 11.61 13.59 3.74
CA LEU A 122 10.35 13.98 3.09
C LEU A 122 10.52 14.07 1.57
N ALA A 123 11.56 14.77 1.09
CA ALA A 123 11.85 14.89 -0.33
C ALA A 123 12.07 13.50 -0.97
N PHE A 124 12.79 12.61 -0.28
CA PHE A 124 13.04 11.26 -0.74
C PHE A 124 11.77 10.43 -0.87
N VAL A 125 10.85 10.51 0.10
CA VAL A 125 9.54 9.83 0.03
C VAL A 125 8.72 10.35 -1.14
N VAL A 126 8.65 11.67 -1.32
CA VAL A 126 7.89 12.29 -2.43
C VAL A 126 8.46 11.85 -3.78
N VAL A 127 9.78 11.91 -3.96
CA VAL A 127 10.46 11.44 -5.18
C VAL A 127 10.23 9.95 -5.40
N GLY A 128 10.34 9.13 -4.34
CA GLY A 128 10.09 7.70 -4.41
C GLY A 128 8.65 7.36 -4.84
N MET A 129 7.66 8.11 -4.34
CA MET A 129 6.26 7.96 -4.75
C MET A 129 6.04 8.35 -6.21
N VAL A 130 6.58 9.49 -6.65
CA VAL A 130 6.48 9.93 -8.04
C VAL A 130 7.18 8.94 -8.97
N ALA A 131 8.38 8.46 -8.60
CA ALA A 131 9.10 7.45 -9.36
C ALA A 131 8.32 6.12 -9.43
N GLY A 132 7.71 5.70 -8.32
CA GLY A 132 6.84 4.52 -8.26
C GLY A 132 5.61 4.65 -9.17
N GLU A 133 4.95 5.81 -9.16
CA GLU A 133 3.85 6.15 -10.07
C GLU A 133 4.28 6.12 -11.54
N VAL A 134 5.44 6.70 -11.88
CA VAL A 134 5.98 6.70 -13.25
C VAL A 134 6.34 5.29 -13.69
N TYR A 135 6.95 4.49 -12.81
CA TYR A 135 7.29 3.08 -13.08
C TYR A 135 6.03 2.25 -13.32
N LEU A 136 5.01 2.38 -12.46
CA LEU A 136 3.72 1.72 -12.62
C LEU A 136 3.00 2.19 -13.89
N SER A 137 3.07 3.48 -14.22
CA SER A 137 2.45 4.03 -15.44
C SER A 137 3.12 3.50 -16.72
N ARG A 138 4.43 3.23 -16.68
CA ARG A 138 5.18 2.66 -17.80
C ARG A 138 5.05 1.13 -17.92
N GLY A 139 4.89 0.41 -16.79
CA GLY A 139 4.85 -1.06 -16.77
C GLY A 139 3.46 -1.70 -16.72
N VAL A 140 2.45 -1.03 -16.14
CA VAL A 140 1.13 -1.62 -15.83
C VAL A 140 0.07 -1.26 -16.87
N GLY A 141 0.26 -0.18 -17.63
CA GLY A 141 -0.67 0.28 -18.68
C GLY A 141 -1.03 -0.81 -19.70
N CYS A 142 -0.09 -1.69 -20.04
CA CYS A 142 -0.33 -2.76 -21.01
C CYS A 142 -0.86 -4.08 -20.42
N ARG A 143 -0.71 -4.35 -19.12
CA ARG A 143 -1.04 -5.67 -18.54
C ARG A 143 -2.39 -5.72 -17.82
N VAL A 144 -2.81 -4.64 -17.17
CA VAL A 144 -4.08 -4.59 -16.41
C VAL A 144 -5.30 -4.28 -17.31
N TYR A 145 -5.12 -3.55 -18.41
CA TYR A 145 -6.19 -3.36 -19.39
C TYR A 145 -6.39 -4.61 -20.27
N GLY A 146 -5.33 -5.38 -20.53
CA GLY A 146 -5.41 -6.63 -21.30
C GLY A 146 -6.23 -7.73 -20.60
N SER A 147 -6.00 -7.99 -19.30
CA SER A 147 -6.69 -9.08 -18.62
C SER A 147 -8.16 -8.80 -18.30
N ARG A 148 -8.55 -7.52 -18.14
CA ARG A 148 -9.93 -7.14 -17.88
C ARG A 148 -10.80 -7.18 -19.14
N GLY A 149 -10.22 -6.92 -20.31
CA GLY A 149 -10.87 -7.16 -21.60
C GLY A 149 -11.11 -8.64 -21.84
N GLU A 150 -10.07 -9.47 -21.71
CA GLU A 150 -10.17 -10.91 -21.96
C GLU A 150 -11.10 -11.65 -20.98
N ALA A 151 -11.14 -11.24 -19.70
CA ALA A 151 -12.05 -11.85 -18.72
C ALA A 151 -13.52 -11.45 -18.95
N SER A 152 -13.77 -10.19 -19.36
CA SER A 152 -15.12 -9.72 -19.67
C SER A 152 -15.66 -10.38 -20.95
N ASP A 153 -14.82 -10.52 -21.98
CA ASP A 153 -15.19 -11.17 -23.23
C ASP A 153 -15.43 -12.68 -23.05
N ARG A 154 -14.64 -13.34 -22.20
CA ARG A 154 -14.83 -14.76 -21.86
C ARG A 154 -16.13 -14.98 -21.09
N PHE A 155 -16.48 -14.08 -20.16
CA PHE A 155 -17.74 -14.16 -19.43
C PHE A 155 -18.96 -13.92 -20.33
N LEU A 156 -18.87 -12.97 -21.27
CA LEU A 156 -19.94 -12.73 -22.26
C LEU A 156 -20.13 -13.92 -23.22
N ARG A 157 -19.04 -14.58 -23.65
CA ARG A 157 -19.12 -15.81 -24.47
C ARG A 157 -19.74 -17.00 -23.74
N LEU A 158 -19.48 -17.14 -22.44
CA LEU A 158 -20.09 -18.21 -21.63
C LEU A 158 -21.58 -17.96 -21.40
N ARG A 159 -21.99 -16.69 -21.27
CA ARG A 159 -23.40 -16.32 -21.11
C ARG A 159 -24.21 -16.55 -22.39
N SER A 160 -23.63 -16.31 -23.57
CA SER A 160 -24.28 -16.59 -24.86
C SER A 160 -24.44 -18.09 -25.14
N HIS A 161 -23.61 -18.94 -24.54
CA HIS A 161 -23.70 -20.40 -24.70
C HIS A 161 -24.75 -21.05 -23.77
N GLN A 162 -25.03 -20.44 -22.61
CA GLN A 162 -26.06 -20.92 -21.69
C GLN A 162 -27.48 -20.54 -22.12
N SER A 163 -27.67 -19.44 -22.85
CA SER A 163 -29.00 -19.03 -23.33
C SER A 163 -29.55 -19.90 -24.44
N THR A 164 -28.70 -20.52 -25.27
CA THR A 164 -29.15 -21.44 -26.34
C THR A 164 -29.46 -22.84 -25.81
N THR A 165 -28.81 -23.30 -24.74
CA THR A 165 -29.08 -24.62 -24.15
C THR A 165 -30.33 -24.64 -23.27
N THR A 166 -30.68 -23.52 -22.62
CA THR A 166 -31.91 -23.44 -21.79
C THR A 166 -33.19 -23.35 -22.62
N GLN A 167 -33.15 -22.85 -23.86
CA GLN A 167 -34.33 -22.83 -24.74
C GLN A 167 -34.71 -24.23 -25.28
N HIS A 168 -33.77 -25.16 -25.42
CA HIS A 168 -34.09 -26.52 -25.88
C HIS A 168 -34.70 -27.41 -24.79
N ILE A 169 -34.48 -27.10 -23.51
CA ILE A 169 -34.99 -27.91 -22.38
C ILE A 169 -36.42 -27.49 -21.99
N ALA A 170 -36.80 -26.23 -22.21
CA ALA A 170 -38.14 -25.72 -21.85
C ALA A 170 -39.27 -26.09 -22.84
N ILE A 171 -38.96 -26.75 -23.97
CA ILE A 171 -39.96 -27.15 -25.00
C ILE A 171 -40.25 -28.67 -24.93
N SER A 172 -39.60 -29.42 -24.02
CA SER A 172 -39.69 -30.89 -23.95
C SER A 172 -40.33 -31.44 -22.66
N VAL A 173 -41.07 -30.63 -21.91
CA VAL A 173 -41.84 -31.07 -20.71
C VAL A 173 -43.29 -30.63 -20.83
#